data_AF-A0A819KV88-F1
#
_entry.id   AF-A0A819KV88-F1
#
_cell.length_a   1.000
_cell.length_b   1.000
_cell.length_c   1.000
_cell.angle_alpha   90.00
_cell.angle_beta   90.00
_cell.angle_gamma   90.00
#
_symmetry.space_group_name_H-M   'P 1'
#
loop_
_entity.id
_entity.type
_entity.pdbx_description
1 polymer ?
#
loop_
_entity_poly.entity_id
_entity_poly.type
_entity_poly.pdbx_seq_one_letter_code
_entity_poly.pdbx_strand_id
1 'polypeptide(L)'
;MEMWKWAGVPKKRYVWVGGMTGLAYETVIEVMDGFSDHWGFSAGDYCANILGTSLLIGQELAWNEQRITMKYGTHLATYNDPTVDAYLNGIYGKSKLDRLFKDYNAQTYWLSANIKSFFKKSNVPDWLNIAFGYGGQDMYGAYWDGILDANGQLAYPEDHFQRYRQWYLAPDIDLTRIKTKSKALKTILFVLNTFKFPTPSLELSRGSLKWNWIHF
;
A
#
# COMPACT_ATOMS: atom_id res chain seq x y z
N MET A 1 -10.81 12.87 3.73
CA MET A 1 -11.04 13.80 4.86
C MET A 1 -10.60 15.24 4.58
N GLU A 2 -9.35 15.48 4.17
CA GLU A 2 -8.82 16.83 3.94
C GLU A 2 -9.62 17.68 2.93
N MET A 3 -10.17 17.06 1.87
CA MET A 3 -11.06 17.73 0.93
C MET A 3 -12.30 18.35 1.61
N TRP A 4 -12.93 17.61 2.54
CA TRP A 4 -14.10 18.09 3.28
C TRP A 4 -13.74 19.18 4.29
N LYS A 5 -12.56 19.09 4.91
CA LYS A 5 -12.00 20.17 5.75
C LYS A 5 -11.82 21.45 4.91
N TRP A 6 -11.25 21.32 3.71
CA TRP A 6 -11.05 22.44 2.78
C TRP A 6 -12.37 23.06 2.33
N ALA A 7 -13.41 22.25 2.10
CA ALA A 7 -14.75 22.71 1.76
C ALA A 7 -15.52 23.36 2.94
N GLY A 8 -14.91 23.48 4.13
CA GLY A 8 -15.53 24.12 5.29
C GLY A 8 -16.58 23.27 6.01
N VAL A 9 -16.63 21.96 5.75
CA VAL A 9 -17.54 21.06 6.47
C VAL A 9 -17.16 21.02 7.95
N PRO A 10 -18.10 21.13 8.91
CA PRO A 10 -17.77 21.08 10.33
C PRO A 10 -17.13 19.75 10.75
N LYS A 11 -16.26 19.77 11.77
CA LYS A 11 -15.55 18.57 12.28
C LYS A 11 -16.44 17.37 12.53
N LYS A 12 -17.57 17.58 13.21
CA LYS A 12 -18.54 16.50 13.50
C LYS A 12 -19.03 15.77 12.24
N ARG A 13 -18.96 16.40 11.07
CA ARG A 13 -19.36 15.81 9.78
C ARG A 13 -18.18 15.35 8.93
N TYR A 14 -17.10 16.14 8.83
CA TYR A 14 -16.01 15.79 7.90
C TYR A 14 -15.31 14.48 8.28
N VAL A 15 -15.28 14.12 9.58
CA VAL A 15 -14.63 12.89 10.05
C VAL A 15 -15.36 11.68 9.46
N TRP A 16 -16.68 11.66 9.64
CA TRP A 16 -17.53 10.57 9.18
C TRP A 16 -17.69 10.57 7.67
N VAL A 17 -18.09 11.67 7.07
CA VAL A 17 -18.26 11.75 5.60
C VAL A 17 -16.92 11.44 4.92
N GLY A 18 -15.83 12.04 5.39
CA GLY A 18 -14.52 11.84 4.80
C GLY A 18 -13.94 10.43 4.95
N GLY A 19 -14.27 9.70 6.01
CA GLY A 19 -13.85 8.30 6.17
C GLY A 19 -14.79 7.32 5.47
N MET A 20 -16.09 7.56 5.50
CA MET A 20 -17.10 6.70 4.88
C MET A 20 -17.12 6.82 3.36
N THR A 21 -16.72 7.96 2.77
CA THR A 21 -16.57 8.06 1.31
C THR A 21 -15.58 7.03 0.76
N GLY A 22 -14.45 6.83 1.45
CA GLY A 22 -13.45 5.82 1.04
C GLY A 22 -14.03 4.41 1.14
N LEU A 23 -14.65 4.06 2.27
CA LEU A 23 -15.27 2.76 2.45
C LEU A 23 -16.38 2.50 1.41
N ALA A 24 -17.21 3.49 1.11
CA ALA A 24 -18.27 3.36 0.11
C ALA A 24 -17.68 3.10 -1.29
N TYR A 25 -16.59 3.79 -1.65
CA TYR A 25 -15.91 3.57 -2.92
C TYR A 25 -15.33 2.16 -3.02
N GLU A 26 -14.57 1.72 -2.00
CA GLU A 26 -14.01 0.37 -1.99
C GLU A 26 -15.10 -0.72 -1.94
N THR A 27 -16.23 -0.47 -1.26
CA THR A 27 -17.37 -1.40 -1.27
C THR A 27 -17.93 -1.58 -2.68
N VAL A 28 -17.98 -0.53 -3.49
CA VAL A 28 -18.42 -0.65 -4.89
C VAL A 28 -17.45 -1.52 -5.67
N ILE A 29 -16.13 -1.37 -5.46
CA ILE A 29 -15.11 -2.18 -6.11
C ILE A 29 -15.26 -3.66 -5.71
N GLU A 30 -15.37 -3.97 -4.42
CA GLU A 30 -15.55 -5.35 -3.95
C GLU A 30 -16.81 -6.01 -4.53
N VAL A 31 -17.91 -5.25 -4.63
CA VAL A 31 -19.14 -5.74 -5.26
C VAL A 31 -18.91 -6.02 -6.75
N MET A 32 -18.20 -5.14 -7.46
CA MET A 32 -17.85 -5.36 -8.87
C MET A 32 -16.95 -6.57 -9.04
N ASP A 33 -15.96 -6.75 -8.18
CA ASP A 33 -15.07 -7.91 -8.17
C ASP A 33 -15.84 -9.20 -7.90
N GLY A 34 -16.90 -9.15 -7.08
CA GLY A 34 -17.83 -10.26 -6.89
C GLY A 34 -18.53 -10.79 -8.15
N PHE A 35 -18.61 -9.99 -9.22
CA PHE A 35 -19.17 -10.37 -10.51
C PHE A 35 -18.11 -10.57 -11.61
N SER A 36 -16.82 -10.52 -11.27
CA SER A 36 -15.72 -10.66 -12.23
C SER A 36 -15.37 -12.12 -12.49
N ASP A 37 -14.91 -12.45 -13.70
CA ASP A 37 -14.46 -13.81 -14.04
C ASP A 37 -13.06 -14.12 -13.50
N HIS A 38 -12.25 -13.09 -13.26
CA HIS A 38 -10.85 -13.22 -12.82
C HIS A 38 -10.62 -12.84 -11.36
N TRP A 39 -11.56 -12.09 -10.78
CA TRP A 39 -11.52 -11.62 -9.39
C TRP A 39 -12.82 -12.04 -8.71
N GLY A 40 -12.83 -12.05 -7.39
CA GLY A 40 -14.03 -12.42 -6.63
C GLY A 40 -14.15 -11.54 -5.39
N PHE A 41 -15.36 -11.45 -4.84
CA PHE A 41 -15.57 -10.74 -3.59
C PHE A 41 -14.71 -11.36 -2.49
N SER A 42 -13.91 -10.54 -1.82
CA SER A 42 -12.97 -11.00 -0.81
C SER A 42 -13.37 -10.47 0.56
N ALA A 43 -13.76 -11.38 1.46
CA ALA A 43 -14.02 -11.00 2.84
C ALA A 43 -12.77 -10.42 3.53
N GLY A 44 -11.58 -10.83 3.09
CA GLY A 44 -10.31 -10.29 3.55
C GLY A 44 -10.12 -8.84 3.13
N ASP A 45 -10.36 -8.54 1.85
CA ASP A 45 -10.18 -7.19 1.30
C ASP A 45 -11.23 -6.24 1.85
N TYR A 46 -12.49 -6.69 1.94
CA TYR A 46 -13.55 -5.91 2.60
C TYR A 46 -13.24 -5.61 4.08
N CYS A 47 -12.68 -6.58 4.82
CA CYS A 47 -12.23 -6.36 6.19
C CYS A 47 -11.09 -5.33 6.25
N ALA A 48 -10.11 -5.41 5.34
CA ALA A 48 -9.02 -4.44 5.23
C ALA A 48 -9.57 -3.03 4.94
N ASN A 49 -10.57 -2.90 4.07
CA ASN A 49 -11.25 -1.64 3.74
C ASN A 49 -11.90 -1.01 4.99
N ILE A 50 -12.61 -1.82 5.78
CA ILE A 50 -13.21 -1.39 7.04
C ILE A 50 -12.12 -0.96 8.04
N LEU A 51 -11.05 -1.74 8.18
CA LEU A 51 -9.95 -1.43 9.10
C LEU A 51 -9.24 -0.13 8.72
N GLY A 52 -8.98 0.11 7.43
CA GLY A 52 -8.38 1.34 6.93
C GLY A 52 -9.22 2.58 7.26
N THR A 53 -10.53 2.53 6.97
CA THR A 53 -11.44 3.63 7.32
C THR A 53 -11.58 3.81 8.83
N SER A 54 -11.62 2.71 9.59
CA SER A 54 -11.69 2.75 11.06
C SER A 54 -10.45 3.38 11.66
N LEU A 55 -9.26 3.09 11.12
CA LEU A 55 -8.00 3.70 11.51
C LEU A 55 -8.01 5.21 11.25
N LEU A 56 -8.45 5.64 10.07
CA LEU A 56 -8.53 7.07 9.71
C LEU A 56 -9.49 7.84 10.64
N ILE A 57 -10.70 7.32 10.85
CA ILE A 57 -11.73 7.91 11.71
C ILE A 57 -11.29 7.91 13.17
N GLY A 58 -10.83 6.76 13.66
CA GLY A 58 -10.45 6.56 15.06
C GLY A 58 -9.36 7.52 15.50
N GLN A 59 -8.33 7.73 14.67
CA GLN A 59 -7.28 8.70 14.95
C GLN A 59 -7.79 10.14 15.07
N GLU A 60 -8.69 10.57 14.19
CA GLU A 60 -9.21 11.94 14.19
C GLU A 60 -10.14 12.21 15.38
N LEU A 61 -10.90 11.19 15.81
CA LEU A 61 -11.74 11.25 17.00
C LEU A 61 -10.89 11.22 18.28
N ALA A 62 -9.88 10.37 18.35
CA ALA A 62 -9.06 10.16 19.56
C ALA A 62 -8.01 11.26 19.77
N TRP A 63 -7.36 11.72 18.69
CA TRP A 63 -6.20 12.62 18.78
C TRP A 63 -6.37 13.95 18.07
N ASN A 64 -7.42 14.13 17.28
CA ASN A 64 -7.60 15.33 16.44
C ASN A 64 -6.42 15.57 15.48
N GLU A 65 -5.70 14.50 15.15
CA GLU A 65 -4.57 14.48 14.22
C GLU A 65 -4.34 13.03 13.75
N GLN A 66 -3.81 12.87 12.53
CA GLN A 66 -3.35 11.58 12.03
C GLN A 66 -1.91 11.35 12.51
N ARG A 67 -1.69 10.28 13.28
CA ARG A 67 -0.37 9.90 13.82
C ARG A 67 0.25 8.72 13.10
N ILE A 68 -0.59 7.90 12.48
CA ILE A 68 -0.25 6.74 11.66
C ILE A 68 -0.84 7.00 10.28
N THR A 69 0.01 7.03 9.27
CA THR A 69 -0.39 7.22 7.88
C THR A 69 -0.15 5.97 7.08
N MET A 70 -1.11 5.63 6.21
CA MET A 70 -0.90 4.56 5.24
C MET A 70 -0.11 5.13 4.05
N LYS A 71 0.90 4.40 3.61
CA LYS A 71 1.73 4.76 2.46
C LYS A 71 1.89 3.58 1.52
N TYR A 72 2.06 3.90 0.24
CA TYR A 72 2.26 2.93 -0.82
C TYR A 72 3.72 2.91 -1.24
N GLY A 73 4.28 1.70 -1.26
CA GLY A 73 5.60 1.39 -1.79
C GLY A 73 5.47 0.59 -3.05
N THR A 74 6.21 0.96 -4.10
CA THR A 74 6.25 0.21 -5.34
C THR A 74 7.55 0.44 -6.09
N HIS A 75 7.91 -0.52 -6.93
CA HIS A 75 9.03 -0.43 -7.85
C HIS A 75 8.70 -1.19 -9.15
N LEU A 76 9.50 -0.98 -10.19
CA LEU A 76 9.39 -1.80 -11.39
C LEU A 76 10.08 -3.14 -11.14
N ALA A 77 9.29 -4.19 -10.92
CA ALA A 77 9.80 -5.54 -10.81
C ALA A 77 10.45 -5.99 -12.13
N THR A 78 11.52 -6.79 -12.01
CA THR A 78 12.18 -7.45 -13.13
C THR A 78 12.14 -8.95 -12.89
N TYR A 79 11.62 -9.70 -13.86
CA TYR A 79 11.56 -11.16 -13.80
C TYR A 79 12.60 -11.73 -14.75
N ASN A 80 13.49 -12.58 -14.21
CA ASN A 80 14.56 -13.19 -15.01
C ASN A 80 14.06 -14.30 -15.94
N ASP A 81 12.91 -14.89 -15.63
CA ASP A 81 12.28 -15.91 -16.46
C ASP A 81 11.37 -15.26 -17.51
N PRO A 82 11.71 -15.38 -18.81
CA PRO A 82 10.89 -14.82 -19.88
C PRO A 82 9.46 -15.39 -19.95
N THR A 83 9.27 -16.63 -19.51
CA THR A 83 7.96 -17.31 -19.49
C THR A 83 7.06 -16.68 -18.44
N VAL A 84 7.60 -16.48 -17.22
CA VAL A 84 6.89 -15.81 -16.13
C VAL A 84 6.62 -14.35 -16.50
N ASP A 85 7.60 -13.64 -17.06
CA ASP A 85 7.39 -12.25 -17.46
C ASP A 85 6.31 -12.11 -18.54
N ALA A 86 6.32 -12.98 -19.55
CA ALA A 86 5.30 -13.01 -20.60
C ALA A 86 3.91 -13.33 -20.05
N TYR A 87 3.80 -14.26 -19.10
CA TYR A 87 2.56 -14.58 -18.42
C TYR A 87 2.02 -13.39 -17.63
N LEU A 88 2.87 -12.75 -16.82
CA LEU A 88 2.47 -11.59 -16.02
C LEU A 88 2.13 -10.37 -16.87
N ASN A 89 2.65 -10.27 -18.10
CA ASN A 89 2.22 -9.25 -19.05
C ASN A 89 0.74 -9.42 -19.45
N GLY A 90 0.21 -10.65 -19.40
CA GLY A 90 -1.21 -10.94 -19.63
C GLY A 90 -2.11 -10.56 -18.45
N ILE A 91 -1.59 -10.64 -17.22
CA ILE A 91 -2.36 -10.34 -15.99
C ILE A 91 -2.23 -8.87 -15.61
N TYR A 92 -0.99 -8.39 -15.49
CA TYR A 92 -0.66 -7.07 -14.98
C TYR A 92 -0.44 -6.05 -16.08
N GLY A 93 -0.56 -6.43 -17.36
CA GLY A 93 -0.33 -5.54 -18.49
C GLY A 93 1.15 -5.37 -18.85
N LYS A 94 1.38 -4.79 -20.03
CA LYS A 94 2.71 -4.64 -20.65
C LYS A 94 3.36 -3.29 -20.37
N SER A 95 2.58 -2.28 -20.00
CA SER A 95 3.13 -0.95 -19.80
C SER A 95 3.80 -0.84 -18.42
N LYS A 96 4.80 0.04 -18.32
CA LYS A 96 5.46 0.31 -17.04
C LYS A 96 4.48 0.80 -15.97
N LEU A 97 3.47 1.58 -16.37
CA LEU A 97 2.45 2.07 -15.45
C LEU A 97 1.54 0.94 -14.97
N ASP A 98 1.14 0.03 -15.85
CA ASP A 98 0.36 -1.12 -15.44
C ASP A 98 1.14 -1.97 -14.43
N ARG A 99 2.42 -2.27 -14.71
CA ARG A 99 3.26 -3.03 -13.78
C ARG A 99 3.47 -2.33 -12.43
N LEU A 100 3.66 -1.00 -12.44
CA LEU A 100 3.86 -0.23 -11.20
C LEU A 100 2.65 -0.27 -10.25
N PHE A 101 1.43 -0.42 -10.77
CA PHE A 101 0.19 -0.37 -9.99
C PHE A 101 -0.55 -1.70 -9.86
N LYS A 102 -0.29 -2.67 -10.74
CA LYS A 102 -1.00 -3.97 -10.75
C LYS A 102 -0.13 -5.14 -10.32
N ASP A 103 1.20 -5.04 -10.43
CA ASP A 103 2.07 -6.14 -10.06
C ASP A 103 2.25 -6.21 -8.54
N TYR A 104 1.44 -7.04 -7.88
CA TYR A 104 1.44 -7.16 -6.42
C TYR A 104 2.77 -7.63 -5.83
N ASN A 105 3.60 -8.32 -6.60
CA ASN A 105 4.94 -8.75 -6.17
C ASN A 105 5.89 -7.56 -5.97
N ALA A 106 5.55 -6.41 -6.53
CA ALA A 106 6.34 -5.19 -6.43
C ALA A 106 5.79 -4.20 -5.40
N GLN A 107 4.69 -4.54 -4.70
CA GLN A 107 3.94 -3.62 -3.85
C GLN A 107 4.18 -3.91 -2.37
N THR A 108 4.36 -2.82 -1.62
CA THR A 108 4.42 -2.85 -0.16
C THR A 108 3.48 -1.80 0.41
N TYR A 109 2.61 -2.21 1.32
CA TYR A 109 1.70 -1.32 2.03
C TYR A 109 2.27 -1.01 3.41
N TRP A 110 2.44 0.26 3.72
CA TRP A 110 3.14 0.72 4.91
C TRP A 110 2.21 1.46 5.86
N LEU A 111 2.25 1.08 7.14
CA LEU A 111 1.74 1.89 8.24
C LEU A 111 2.91 2.68 8.84
N SER A 112 2.95 3.98 8.60
CA SER A 112 4.02 4.88 9.02
C SER A 112 3.58 5.70 10.23
N ALA A 113 4.16 5.40 11.40
CA ALA A 113 3.84 6.01 12.68
C ALA A 113 4.82 7.15 13.01
N ASN A 114 4.29 8.34 13.28
CA ASN A 114 5.09 9.51 13.66
C ASN A 114 5.50 9.47 15.13
N ILE A 115 6.79 9.29 15.38
CA ILE A 115 7.33 9.07 16.73
C ILE A 115 7.04 10.28 17.63
N LYS A 116 7.25 11.49 17.11
CA LYS A 116 7.02 12.74 17.85
C LYS A 116 5.56 12.92 18.28
N SER A 117 4.60 12.51 17.44
CA SER A 117 3.18 12.66 17.73
C SER A 117 2.72 11.83 18.93
N PHE A 118 3.35 10.66 19.15
CA PHE A 118 3.15 9.84 20.36
C PHE A 118 3.97 10.35 21.55
N PHE A 119 5.21 10.78 21.32
CA PHE A 119 6.13 11.24 22.36
C PHE A 119 6.43 12.73 22.23
N LYS A 120 5.43 13.59 22.48
CA LYS A 120 5.51 15.05 22.21
C LYS A 120 6.69 15.78 22.85
N LYS A 121 7.18 15.30 23.99
CA LYS A 121 8.31 15.88 24.75
C LYS A 121 9.68 15.32 24.36
N SER A 122 9.75 14.33 23.47
CA SER A 122 11.02 13.73 23.02
C SER A 122 11.83 14.71 22.16
N ASN A 123 13.13 14.47 22.01
CA ASN A 123 14.02 15.29 21.17
C ASN A 123 14.10 14.79 19.71
N VAL A 124 13.24 13.85 19.29
CA VAL A 124 13.26 13.37 17.90
C VAL A 124 12.73 14.45 16.94
N PRO A 125 13.22 14.48 15.69
CA PRO A 125 12.69 15.37 14.67
C PRO A 125 11.21 15.11 14.38
N ASP A 126 10.45 16.17 14.12
CA ASP A 126 8.99 16.07 13.87
C ASP A 126 8.63 15.24 12.62
N TRP A 127 9.56 15.13 11.66
CA TRP A 127 9.37 14.38 10.41
C TRP A 127 9.75 12.90 10.52
N LEU A 128 10.34 12.45 11.63
CA LEU A 128 10.83 11.08 11.74
C LEU A 128 9.68 10.11 12.10
N ASN A 129 9.51 9.12 11.24
CA ASN A 129 8.55 8.04 11.41
C ASN A 129 9.25 6.68 11.52
N ILE A 130 8.53 5.71 12.07
CA ILE A 130 8.81 4.29 11.94
C ILE A 130 7.67 3.64 11.16
N ALA A 131 8.00 2.83 10.17
CA ALA A 131 7.05 2.22 9.27
C ALA A 131 7.07 0.69 9.39
N PHE A 132 5.88 0.11 9.48
CA PHE A 132 5.66 -1.32 9.39
C PHE A 132 5.03 -1.63 8.03
N GLY A 133 5.67 -2.51 7.26
CA GLY A 133 5.26 -2.83 5.89
C GLY A 133 4.71 -4.24 5.76
N TYR A 134 3.81 -4.42 4.82
CA TYR A 134 3.29 -5.72 4.39
C TYR A 134 3.35 -5.82 2.87
N GLY A 135 3.98 -6.87 2.38
CA GLY A 135 4.06 -7.21 0.95
C GLY A 135 3.80 -8.70 0.74
N GLY A 136 3.73 -9.09 -0.52
CA GLY A 136 3.60 -10.47 -0.94
C GLY A 136 4.47 -10.73 -2.15
N GLN A 137 4.92 -11.97 -2.29
CA GLN A 137 5.73 -12.42 -3.42
C GLN A 137 5.20 -13.76 -3.91
N ASP A 138 5.50 -14.07 -5.17
CA ASP A 138 5.01 -15.23 -5.92
C ASP A 138 3.47 -15.18 -6.12
N MET A 139 2.91 -13.97 -6.15
CA MET A 139 1.51 -13.69 -6.43
C MET A 139 1.32 -13.53 -7.93
N TYR A 140 0.98 -14.61 -8.64
CA TYR A 140 0.83 -14.61 -10.11
C TYR A 140 -0.63 -14.73 -10.57
N GLY A 141 -1.54 -14.02 -9.92
CA GLY A 141 -2.98 -14.03 -10.20
C GLY A 141 -3.83 -14.27 -8.94
N ALA A 142 -5.15 -14.12 -9.04
CA ALA A 142 -6.07 -14.44 -7.94
C ALA A 142 -6.11 -15.97 -7.71
N TYR A 143 -6.41 -16.68 -8.80
CA TYR A 143 -6.40 -18.13 -8.96
C TYR A 143 -5.48 -18.43 -10.15
N TRP A 144 -4.63 -19.45 -10.08
CA TRP A 144 -3.76 -19.79 -11.21
C TRP A 144 -3.62 -21.31 -11.33
N ASP A 145 -3.78 -21.83 -12.55
CA ASP A 145 -3.81 -23.26 -12.85
C ASP A 145 -2.49 -23.75 -13.45
N GLY A 146 -1.38 -23.08 -13.13
CA GLY A 146 -0.10 -23.23 -13.83
C GLY A 146 0.21 -22.11 -14.82
N ILE A 147 1.48 -22.03 -15.24
CA ILE A 147 1.94 -21.11 -16.29
C ILE A 147 2.22 -21.93 -17.55
N LEU A 148 1.61 -21.54 -18.66
CA LEU A 148 1.86 -22.13 -19.97
C LEU A 148 2.99 -21.37 -20.70
N ASP A 149 3.79 -22.09 -21.47
CA ASP A 149 4.77 -21.51 -22.38
C ASP A 149 4.11 -20.95 -23.66
N ALA A 150 4.92 -20.37 -24.55
CA ALA A 150 4.45 -19.82 -25.82
C ALA A 150 3.83 -20.86 -26.77
N ASN A 151 4.09 -22.16 -26.55
CA ASN A 151 3.54 -23.27 -27.32
C ASN A 151 2.29 -23.89 -26.67
N GLY A 152 1.82 -23.33 -25.54
CA GLY A 152 0.69 -23.84 -24.78
C GLY A 152 1.01 -25.08 -23.92
N GLN A 153 2.29 -25.39 -23.71
CA GLN A 153 2.71 -26.47 -22.82
C GLN A 153 2.86 -25.96 -21.39
N LEU A 154 2.60 -26.82 -20.39
CA LEU A 154 2.75 -26.46 -18.99
C LEU A 154 4.24 -26.24 -18.67
N ALA A 155 4.64 -24.98 -18.46
CA ALA A 155 5.98 -24.61 -18.04
C ALA A 155 6.16 -24.75 -16.52
N TYR A 156 5.15 -24.30 -15.76
CA TYR A 156 5.14 -24.37 -14.31
C TYR A 156 3.79 -24.88 -13.79
N PRO A 157 3.75 -25.97 -13.00
CA PRO A 157 2.52 -26.41 -12.34
C PRO A 157 2.11 -25.44 -11.22
N GLU A 158 0.84 -25.50 -10.79
CA GLU A 158 0.23 -24.65 -9.76
C GLU A 158 0.98 -24.66 -8.40
N ASP A 159 1.72 -25.72 -8.07
CA ASP A 159 2.44 -25.84 -6.82
C ASP A 159 3.90 -25.37 -6.90
N HIS A 160 4.37 -24.98 -8.08
CA HIS A 160 5.76 -24.58 -8.30
C HIS A 160 6.15 -23.34 -7.52
N PHE A 161 5.26 -22.33 -7.50
CA PHE A 161 5.48 -21.07 -6.83
C PHE A 161 4.62 -20.98 -5.56
N GLN A 162 5.27 -20.82 -4.42
CA GLN A 162 4.57 -20.71 -3.13
C GLN A 162 4.47 -19.26 -2.69
N ARG A 163 3.27 -18.68 -2.87
CA ARG A 163 2.90 -17.36 -2.35
C ARG A 163 3.34 -17.21 -0.91
N TYR A 164 4.05 -16.14 -0.61
CA TYR A 164 4.49 -15.88 0.74
C TYR A 164 4.38 -14.41 1.10
N ARG A 165 4.17 -14.18 2.39
CA ARG A 165 4.04 -12.85 2.97
C ARG A 165 5.41 -12.34 3.38
N GLN A 166 5.59 -11.03 3.23
CA GLN A 166 6.76 -10.31 3.66
C GLN A 166 6.32 -9.23 4.64
N TRP A 167 7.00 -9.19 5.79
CA TRP A 167 6.75 -8.19 6.82
C TRP A 167 7.98 -7.31 6.95
N TYR A 168 7.80 -6.00 7.02
CA TYR A 168 8.89 -5.05 7.00
C TYR A 168 8.90 -4.13 8.20
N LEU A 169 10.09 -3.75 8.63
CA LEU A 169 10.30 -2.64 9.56
C LEU A 169 11.33 -1.68 8.95
N ALA A 170 10.98 -0.40 8.87
CA ALA A 170 11.83 0.62 8.26
C ALA A 170 11.69 1.97 8.97
N PRO A 171 12.73 2.83 8.98
CA PRO A 171 12.53 4.25 9.22
C PRO A 171 11.74 4.87 8.06
N ASP A 172 11.09 6.00 8.31
CA ASP A 172 10.37 6.73 7.28
C ASP A 172 10.37 8.24 7.54
N ILE A 173 10.03 9.02 6.51
CA ILE A 173 9.96 10.47 6.56
C ILE A 173 8.52 10.92 6.32
N ASP A 174 7.95 11.67 7.25
CA ASP A 174 6.69 12.40 7.06
C ASP A 174 6.96 13.73 6.36
N LEU A 175 6.81 13.76 5.04
CA LEU A 175 7.05 14.94 4.21
C LEU A 175 6.10 16.09 4.55
N THR A 176 4.93 15.80 5.13
CA THR A 176 3.95 16.84 5.51
C THR A 176 4.44 17.72 6.67
N ARG A 177 5.47 17.26 7.41
CA ARG A 177 6.07 17.98 8.54
C ARG A 177 7.15 18.97 8.10
N ILE A 178 7.55 18.95 6.82
CA ILE A 178 8.49 19.91 6.26
C ILE A 178 7.81 21.29 6.15
N LYS A 179 8.37 22.28 6.85
CA LYS A 179 7.81 23.63 6.92
C LYS A 179 8.11 24.41 5.64
N THR A 180 7.06 24.88 4.97
CA THR A 180 7.17 25.76 3.79
C THR A 180 6.07 26.82 3.78
N LYS A 181 6.37 27.98 3.20
CA LYS A 181 5.40 29.06 2.97
C LYS A 181 4.63 28.89 1.65
N SER A 182 5.14 28.07 0.72
CA SER A 182 4.52 27.85 -0.59
C SER A 182 3.36 26.85 -0.47
N LYS A 183 2.15 27.29 -0.84
CA LYS A 183 0.97 26.41 -0.89
C LYS A 183 1.17 25.26 -1.89
N ALA A 184 1.76 25.54 -3.05
CA ALA A 184 2.07 24.53 -4.06
C ALA A 184 3.04 23.47 -3.52
N LEU A 185 4.13 23.89 -2.87
CA LEU A 185 5.08 22.94 -2.29
C LEU A 185 4.45 22.14 -1.15
N LYS A 186 3.59 22.75 -0.34
CA LYS A 186 2.85 22.03 0.71
C LYS A 186 1.96 20.93 0.11
N THR A 187 1.27 21.20 -0.99
CA THR A 187 0.47 20.20 -1.71
C THR A 187 1.35 19.09 -2.30
N ILE A 188 2.48 19.44 -2.92
CA ILE A 188 3.43 18.45 -3.47
C ILE A 188 3.93 17.53 -2.36
N LEU A 189 4.37 18.08 -1.22
CA LEU A 189 4.83 17.30 -0.08
C LEU A 189 3.72 16.40 0.48
N PHE A 190 2.47 16.86 0.51
CA PHE A 190 1.33 16.06 0.92
C PHE A 190 1.08 14.88 -0.03
N VAL A 191 1.08 15.12 -1.35
CA VAL A 191 0.90 14.06 -2.36
C VAL A 191 2.05 13.05 -2.29
N LEU A 192 3.30 13.53 -2.27
CA LEU A 192 4.48 12.67 -2.19
C LEU A 192 4.51 11.85 -0.90
N ASN A 193 3.94 12.34 0.21
CA ASN A 193 3.84 11.57 1.45
C ASN A 193 2.94 10.35 1.35
N THR A 194 2.12 10.23 0.31
CA THR A 194 1.34 9.02 0.01
C THR A 194 2.27 7.86 -0.36
N PHE A 195 3.45 8.17 -0.91
CA PHE A 195 4.47 7.20 -1.22
C PHE A 195 5.45 7.07 -0.05
N LYS A 196 5.85 5.85 0.24
CA LYS A 196 6.87 5.60 1.26
C LYS A 196 8.21 6.13 0.77
N PHE A 197 8.93 6.83 1.65
CA PHE A 197 10.23 7.39 1.28
C PHE A 197 11.23 6.23 1.16
N PRO A 198 12.08 6.19 0.12
CA PRO A 198 13.01 5.07 -0.06
C PRO A 198 14.03 5.03 1.09
N THR A 199 14.01 3.95 1.86
CA THR A 199 14.88 3.77 3.04
C THR A 199 15.28 2.30 3.17
N PRO A 200 16.34 1.98 3.93
CA PRO A 200 16.60 0.60 4.29
C PRO A 200 15.44 -0.04 5.06
N SER A 201 15.28 -1.35 4.96
CA SER A 201 14.29 -2.09 5.74
C SER A 201 14.79 -3.45 6.20
N LEU A 202 14.26 -3.91 7.32
CA LEU A 202 14.36 -5.29 7.77
C LEU A 202 13.13 -6.04 7.29
N GLU A 203 13.34 -7.13 6.56
CA GLU A 203 12.27 -8.00 6.06
C GLU A 203 12.27 -9.32 6.82
N LEU A 204 11.11 -9.72 7.33
CA LEU A 204 10.85 -11.07 7.80
C LEU A 204 9.97 -11.79 6.77
N SER A 205 10.55 -12.79 6.11
CA SER A 205 9.84 -13.62 5.14
C SER A 205 10.39 -15.04 5.15
N ARG A 206 9.48 -16.03 4.97
CA ARG A 206 9.82 -17.47 4.99
C ARG A 206 10.69 -17.88 6.20
N GLY A 207 10.43 -17.30 7.38
CA GLY A 207 11.18 -17.59 8.62
C GLY A 207 12.60 -17.00 8.67
N SER A 208 13.00 -16.21 7.67
CA SER A 208 14.32 -15.58 7.57
C SER A 208 14.23 -14.06 7.70
N LEU A 209 15.20 -13.46 8.38
CA LEU A 209 15.36 -12.01 8.45
C LEU A 209 16.37 -11.56 7.39
N LYS A 210 15.99 -10.58 6.57
CA LYS A 210 16.80 -10.02 5.49
C LYS A 210 16.93 -8.51 5.64
N TRP A 211 18.06 -7.98 5.15
CA TRP A 211 18.30 -6.54 5.08
C TRP A 211 18.14 -6.07 3.64
N ASN A 212 17.31 -5.06 3.44
CA ASN A 212 17.15 -4.35 2.17
C ASN A 212 17.78 -2.97 2.31
N TRP A 213 18.76 -2.65 1.45
CA TRP A 213 19.45 -1.35 1.49
C TRP A 213 18.54 -0.17 1.12
N ILE A 214 17.67 -0.39 0.13
CA ILE A 214 16.67 0.56 -0.32
C ILE A 214 15.40 -0.23 -0.55
N HIS A 215 14.33 0.19 0.10
CA HIS A 215 13.01 -0.37 -0.08
C HIS A 215 12.00 0.77 -0.16
N PHE A 216 11.04 0.58 -1.05
CA PHE A 216 9.99 1.53 -1.38
C PHE A 216 8.71 1.18 -0.63
#